data_AF-A0A970JPG3-F1
#
_entry.id   AF-A0A970JPG3-F1
#
_cell.length_a   1.000
_cell.length_b   1.000
_cell.length_c   1.000
_cell.angle_alpha   90.00
_cell.angle_beta   90.00
_cell.angle_gamma   90.00
#
_symmetry.space_group_name_H-M   'P 1'
#
loop_
_entity.id
_entity.type
_entity.pdbx_description
1 polymer ?
#
loop_
_entity_poly.entity_id
_entity_poly.type
_entity_poly.pdbx_seq_one_letter_code
_entity_poly.pdbx_strand_id
1 'polypeptide(L)' 'MRIGASVLLFEQTHIVDSVRALADLGYKHIELCCESPGFDYRNVTGKTVDALISLARERGLS' A
#
# COMPACT_ATOMS: atom_id res chain seq x y z
N MET A 1 -4.71 2.70 -19.91
CA MET A 1 -3.91 1.57 -19.38
C MET A 1 -3.90 1.71 -17.86
N ARG A 2 -4.40 0.70 -17.11
CA ARG A 2 -4.36 0.70 -15.64
C ARG A 2 -3.19 -0.18 -15.24
N ILE A 3 -2.12 0.41 -14.72
CA ILE A 3 -0.98 -0.33 -14.19
C ILE A 3 -1.22 -0.49 -12.70
N GLY A 4 -1.37 -1.74 -12.26
CA GLY A 4 -1.47 -2.10 -10.84
C GLY A 4 -0.11 -2.58 -10.32
N ALA A 5 0.15 -2.37 -9.04
CA ALA A 5 1.31 -2.95 -8.38
C ALA A 5 0.91 -3.57 -7.04
N SER A 6 1.54 -4.70 -6.72
CA SER A 6 1.43 -5.33 -5.41
C SER A 6 2.50 -4.76 -4.49
N VAL A 7 2.10 -4.40 -3.27
CA VAL A 7 3.01 -3.92 -2.22
C VAL A 7 4.11 -4.95 -1.88
N LEU A 8 3.91 -6.22 -2.24
CA LEU A 8 4.89 -7.30 -2.09
C LEU A 8 6.22 -7.08 -2.84
N LEU A 9 6.22 -6.22 -3.87
CA LEU A 9 7.42 -5.94 -4.68
C LEU A 9 8.37 -4.94 -4.01
N PHE A 10 7.97 -4.33 -2.89
CA PHE A 10 8.75 -3.31 -2.20
C PHE A 10 9.19 -3.86 -0.85
N GLU A 11 10.50 -4.01 -0.65
CA GLU A 11 11.16 -4.52 0.57
C GLU A 11 10.92 -3.67 1.84
N GLN A 12 9.94 -2.77 1.82
CA GLN A 12 9.66 -1.92 2.98
C GLN A 12 8.79 -2.66 3.99
N THR A 13 9.22 -2.60 5.25
CA THR A 13 8.59 -3.25 6.40
C THR A 13 7.22 -2.67 6.74
N HIS A 14 6.87 -1.48 6.23
CA HIS A 14 5.63 -0.78 6.57
C HIS A 14 4.79 -0.48 5.32
N ILE A 15 3.58 -1.06 5.28
CA ILE A 15 2.66 -1.02 4.13
C ILE A 15 2.35 0.40 3.63
N VAL A 16 2.29 1.38 4.53
CA VAL A 16 2.00 2.79 4.17
C VAL A 16 3.10 3.38 3.29
N ASP A 17 4.36 3.07 3.60
CA ASP A 17 5.49 3.64 2.87
C ASP A 17 5.66 2.98 1.50
N SER A 18 5.38 1.67 1.40
CA SER A 18 5.30 0.99 0.10
C SER A 18 4.19 1.56 -0.79
N VAL A 19 2.99 1.81 -0.25
CA VAL A 19 1.88 2.42 -1.01
C VAL A 19 2.26 3.84 -1.44
N ARG A 20 2.95 4.60 -0.58
CA ARG A 20 3.45 5.94 -0.94
C ARG A 20 4.45 5.87 -2.09
N ALA A 21 5.41 4.96 -2.02
CA ALA A 21 6.41 4.77 -3.08
C ALA A 21 5.74 4.40 -4.42
N LEU A 22 4.76 3.50 -4.41
CA LEU A 22 3.98 3.15 -5.59
C LEU A 22 3.19 4.35 -6.15
N ALA A 23 2.56 5.14 -5.28
CA ALA A 23 1.85 6.34 -5.68
C ALA A 23 2.80 7.38 -6.32
N ASP A 24 4.00 7.56 -5.77
CA ASP A 24 5.03 8.47 -6.29
C ASP A 24 5.58 8.00 -7.66
N LEU A 25 5.57 6.69 -7.93
CA LEU A 25 5.86 6.11 -9.24
C LEU A 25 4.69 6.23 -10.24
N GLY A 26 3.56 6.81 -9.84
CA GLY A 26 2.42 7.08 -10.71
C GLY A 26 1.37 5.97 -10.78
N TYR A 27 1.48 4.92 -9.96
CA TYR A 27 0.46 3.90 -9.87
C TYR A 27 -0.82 4.48 -9.26
N LYS A 28 -1.97 4.16 -9.88
CA LYS A 28 -3.30 4.64 -9.44
C LYS A 28 -4.17 3.56 -8.84
N HIS A 29 -3.83 2.30 -9.08
CA HIS A 29 -4.49 1.16 -8.50
C HIS A 29 -3.46 0.31 -7.77
N ILE A 30 -3.65 0.08 -6.48
CA ILE A 30 -2.69 -0.63 -5.64
C ILE A 30 -3.43 -1.70 -4.86
N GLU A 31 -3.06 -2.96 -5.06
CA GLU A 31 -3.65 -4.09 -4.37
C GLU A 31 -2.79 -4.45 -3.15
N LEU A 32 -3.46 -4.57 -1.99
CA LEU A 32 -2.83 -4.93 -0.73
C LEU A 32 -3.08 -6.42 -0.45
N CYS A 33 -2.01 -7.22 -0.49
CA CYS A 33 -2.08 -8.64 -0.18
C CYS A 33 -1.53 -8.91 1.23
N CYS A 34 -2.43 -9.11 2.20
CA CYS A 34 -2.07 -9.30 3.61
C CYS A 34 -1.83 -10.77 4.01
N GLU A 35 -2.09 -11.73 3.12
CA GLU A 35 -2.00 -13.17 3.42
C GLU A 35 -0.66 -13.81 3.00
N SER A 36 0.32 -13.00 2.59
CA SER A 36 1.59 -13.50 2.03
C SER A 36 2.63 -13.84 3.11
N PRO A 37 3.44 -14.90 2.93
CA PRO A 37 4.59 -15.17 3.79
C PRO A 37 5.56 -13.98 3.82
N GLY A 38 5.89 -13.49 5.02
CA GLY A 38 6.79 -12.35 5.22
C GLY A 38 6.08 -11.00 5.42
N PHE A 39 4.77 -10.92 5.18
CA PHE A 39 3.97 -9.76 5.57
C PHE A 39 3.47 -9.92 7.01
N ASP A 40 3.93 -9.05 7.91
CA ASP A 40 3.46 -9.07 9.29
C ASP A 40 2.13 -8.30 9.43
N TYR A 41 1.03 -8.97 9.09
CA TYR A 41 -0.31 -8.43 9.23
C TYR A 41 -0.67 -8.05 10.68
N ARG A 42 0.07 -8.55 11.69
CA ARG A 42 -0.17 -8.23 13.10
C ARG A 42 0.21 -6.79 13.45
N ASN A 43 1.04 -6.15 12.61
CA ASN A 43 1.36 -4.72 12.70
C ASN A 43 0.39 -3.81 11.94
N VAL A 44 -0.63 -4.37 11.26
CA VAL A 44 -1.71 -3.57 10.67
C VAL A 44 -2.69 -3.20 11.77
N THR A 45 -2.58 -1.96 12.25
CA THR A 45 -3.48 -1.38 13.24
C THR A 45 -4.58 -0.55 12.59
N GLY A 46 -5.61 -0.15 13.34
CA GLY A 46 -6.59 0.83 12.87
C GLY A 46 -5.94 2.12 12.35
N LYS A 47 -4.87 2.59 13.02
CA LYS A 47 -4.09 3.76 12.56
C LYS A 47 -3.42 3.52 11.20
N THR A 48 -2.98 2.30 10.93
CA THR A 48 -2.40 1.92 9.64
C THR A 48 -3.46 2.00 8.53
N VAL A 49 -4.67 1.51 8.80
CA VAL A 49 -5.80 1.60 7.87
C VAL A 49 -6.22 3.05 7.62
N ASP A 50 -6.32 3.87 8.66
CA ASP A 50 -6.65 5.29 8.54
C ASP A 50 -5.62 6.07 7.71
N ALA A 51 -4.33 5.73 7.88
CA ALA A 51 -3.25 6.31 7.10
C ALA A 51 -3.33 5.90 5.62
N LEU A 52 -3.66 4.64 5.32
CA LEU A 52 -3.86 4.16 3.95
C LEU A 52 -5.07 4.82 3.28
N ILE A 53 -6.19 4.98 3.99
CA ILE A 53 -7.38 5.67 3.48
C ILE A 53 -7.07 7.14 3.18
N SER A 54 -6.37 7.81 4.08
CA SER A 54 -5.97 9.21 3.91
C SER A 54 -5.05 9.36 2.69
N LEU A 55 -4.04 8.50 2.58
CA LEU A 55 -3.12 8.47 1.45
C LEU A 55 -3.85 8.20 0.11
N ALA A 56 -4.80 7.26 0.10
CA ALA A 56 -5.59 6.97 -1.09
C ALA A 56 -6.41 8.17 -1.55
N ARG A 57 -7.02 8.91 -0.62
CA ARG A 57 -7.76 10.15 -0.93
C ARG A 57 -6.83 11.24 -1.44
N GLU A 58 -5.70 11.47 -0.77
CA GLU A 58 -4.72 12.49 -1.15
C GLU A 58 -4.13 12.26 -2.55
N ARG A 59 -3.87 10.99 -2.90
CA ARG A 59 -3.18 10.63 -4.15
C ARG A 59 -4.12 10.17 -5.28
N GLY A 60 -5.43 10.09 -4.99
CA GLY A 60 -6.45 9.61 -5.92
C GLY A 60 -6.24 8.15 -6.32
N LEU A 61 -5.96 7.30 -5.33
CA LEU A 61 -5.76 5.86 -5.50
C LEU A 61 -7.10 5.13 -5.38
N SER A 62 -7.23 4.01 -6.09
CA SER A 62 -8.33 3.05 -5.99
C SER A 62 -7.84 1.69 -5.51
#